data_AF-A0A927BXU2-F1
#
_entry.id   AF-A0A927BXU2-F1
#
_cell.length_a   1.000
_cell.length_b   1.000
_cell.length_c   1.000
_cell.angle_alpha   90.00
_cell.angle_beta   90.00
_cell.angle_gamma   90.00
#
_symmetry.space_group_name_H-M   'P 1'
#
loop_
_entity.id
_entity.type
_entity.pdbx_description
1 polymer ?
#
loop_
_entity_poly.entity_id
_entity_poly.type
_entity_poly.pdbx_seq_one_letter_code
_entity_poly.pdbx_strand_id
1 'polypeptide(L)'
;MSERLGCLLLIAVLIAWADASRFKKSDRRGRRLYLMLWGPAIYLGWLFVTELSGPNVDTVFGWFTPAAQRIVHWFEGGAKG
;
A
#
# COMPACT_ATOMS: atom_id res chain seq x y z
N MET A 1 -16.47 5.16 -14.08
CA MET A 1 -15.24 4.53 -14.60
C MET A 1 -14.17 5.56 -14.97
N SER A 2 -14.50 6.60 -15.76
CA SER A 2 -13.56 7.62 -16.24
C SER A 2 -12.92 8.49 -15.14
N GLU A 3 -13.67 8.91 -14.13
CA GLU A 3 -13.17 9.77 -13.05
C GLU A 3 -12.16 9.04 -12.15
N ARG A 4 -12.41 7.75 -11.88
CA ARG A 4 -11.54 6.89 -11.07
C ARG A 4 -10.23 6.59 -11.76
N LEU A 5 -10.28 6.33 -13.06
CA LEU A 5 -9.09 6.24 -13.91
C LEU A 5 -8.32 7.56 -13.91
N GLY A 6 -9.01 8.70 -13.99
CA GLY A 6 -8.42 10.03 -13.88
C GLY A 6 -7.66 10.23 -12.56
N CYS A 7 -8.29 9.93 -11.42
CA CYS A 7 -7.66 10.02 -10.11
C CYS A 7 -6.44 9.10 -9.98
N LEU A 8 -6.56 7.86 -10.46
CA LEU A 8 -5.47 6.88 -10.39
C LEU A 8 -4.28 7.27 -11.27
N LEU A 9 -4.54 7.76 -12.49
CA LEU A 9 -3.51 8.30 -13.38
C LEU A 9 -2.83 9.53 -12.77
N LEU A 10 -3.60 10.44 -12.16
CA LEU A 10 -3.05 11.62 -11.50
C LEU A 10 -2.12 11.24 -10.34
N ILE A 11 -2.55 10.29 -9.49
CA ILE A 11 -1.72 9.76 -8.40
C ILE A 11 -0.47 9.05 -8.94
N ALA A 12 -0.62 8.22 -9.98
CA ALA A 12 0.51 7.52 -10.59
C ALA A 12 1.55 8.49 -11.18
N VAL A 13 1.10 9.58 -11.81
CA VAL A 13 1.98 10.63 -12.34
C VAL A 13 2.69 11.37 -11.21
N LEU A 14 2.00 11.72 -10.12
CA LEU A 14 2.61 12.38 -8.96
C LEU A 14 3.69 11.51 -8.31
N ILE A 15 3.41 10.22 -8.13
CA ILE A 15 4.36 9.25 -7.58
C ILE A 15 5.57 9.10 -8.53
N ALA A 16 5.31 8.90 -9.83
CA ALA A 16 6.37 8.76 -10.82
C ALA A 16 7.24 10.01 -10.92
N TRP A 17 6.65 11.21 -10.82
CA TRP A 17 7.38 12.48 -10.84
C TRP A 17 8.27 12.66 -9.60
N ALA A 18 7.72 12.37 -8.42
CA ALA A 18 8.48 12.43 -7.17
C ALA A 18 9.64 11.41 -7.14
N ASP A 19 9.38 10.18 -7.60
CA ASP A 19 10.36 9.09 -7.59
C ASP A 19 11.34 9.13 -8.77
N ALA A 20 11.06 9.84 -9.86
CA ALA A 20 11.94 9.88 -11.04
C ALA A 20 13.38 10.29 -10.69
N SER A 21 13.53 11.28 -9.79
CA SER A 21 14.85 11.75 -9.33
C SER A 21 15.59 10.70 -8.49
N ARG A 22 14.86 9.91 -7.70
CA ARG A 22 15.38 8.87 -6.80
C ARG A 22 15.71 7.60 -7.55
N PHE A 23 14.86 7.22 -8.50
CA PHE A 23 15.05 6.04 -9.35
C PHE A 23 16.29 6.18 -10.23
N LYS A 24 16.58 7.38 -10.74
CA LYS A 24 17.78 7.66 -11.55
C LYS A 24 19.08 7.57 -10.74
N LYS A 25 19.04 7.81 -9.43
CA LYS A 25 20.18 7.70 -8.52
C LYS A 25 20.29 6.33 -7.82
N SER A 26 19.31 5.45 -8.03
CA SER A 26 19.20 4.16 -7.34
C SER A 26 20.05 3.09 -8.03
N ASP A 27 20.75 2.30 -7.23
CA ASP A 27 21.54 1.15 -7.70
C ASP A 27 20.65 -0.03 -8.14
N ARG A 28 21.19 -1.02 -8.88
CA ARG A 28 20.40 -2.14 -9.47
C ARG A 28 19.53 -2.89 -8.45
N ARG A 29 19.98 -3.01 -7.19
CA ARG A 29 19.19 -3.61 -6.10
C ARG A 29 18.03 -2.72 -5.67
N GLY A 30 18.27 -1.41 -5.49
CA GLY A 30 17.21 -0.46 -5.15
C GLY A 30 16.14 -0.37 -6.24
N ARG A 31 16.56 -0.48 -7.51
CA ARG A 31 15.64 -0.52 -8.66
C ARG A 31 14.70 -1.75 -8.66
N ARG A 32 15.19 -2.91 -8.22
CA ARG A 32 14.37 -4.12 -8.04
C ARG A 32 13.39 -4.00 -6.86
N LEU A 33 13.83 -3.42 -5.75
CA LEU A 33 12.96 -3.15 -4.60
C LEU A 33 11.84 -2.18 -4.98
N TYR A 34 12.16 -1.14 -5.74
CA TYR A 34 11.15 -0.24 -6.30
C TYR A 34 10.14 -1.01 -7.15
N LEU A 35 10.58 -1.82 -8.11
CA LEU A 35 9.67 -2.62 -8.95
C LEU A 35 8.81 -3.60 -8.12
N MET A 36 9.37 -4.22 -7.07
CA MET A 36 8.59 -5.05 -6.14
C MET A 36 7.50 -4.25 -5.42
N LEU A 37 7.81 -3.01 -5.01
CA LEU A 37 6.85 -2.14 -4.34
C LEU A 37 5.74 -1.65 -5.28
N TRP A 38 6.04 -1.52 -6.58
CA TRP A 38 5.04 -1.21 -7.60
C TRP A 38 4.01 -2.33 -7.80
N GLY A 39 4.36 -3.59 -7.55
CA GLY A 39 3.44 -4.73 -7.72
C GLY A 39 2.13 -4.59 -6.93
N PRO A 40 2.18 -4.43 -5.59
CA PRO A 40 0.99 -4.19 -4.77
C PRO A 40 0.23 -2.92 -5.17
N ALA A 41 0.93 -1.85 -5.54
CA ALA A 41 0.30 -0.60 -5.96
C ALA A 41 -0.51 -0.77 -7.25
N ILE A 42 0.03 -1.51 -8.23
CA ILE A 42 -0.67 -1.83 -9.49
C ILE A 42 -1.89 -2.71 -9.22
N TYR A 43 -1.76 -3.72 -8.35
CA TYR A 43 -2.87 -4.58 -7.96
C TYR A 43 -4.02 -3.77 -7.31
N LEU A 44 -3.70 -2.89 -6.36
CA LEU A 44 -4.71 -2.05 -5.71
C LEU A 44 -5.35 -1.07 -6.69
N GLY A 45 -4.55 -0.52 -7.61
CA GLY A 45 -5.07 0.32 -8.69
C GLY A 45 -6.02 -0.42 -9.62
N TRP A 46 -5.66 -1.66 -10.00
CA TRP A 46 -6.53 -2.53 -10.79
C TRP A 46 -7.84 -2.84 -10.06
N LEU A 47 -7.77 -3.16 -8.78
CA LEU A 47 -8.93 -3.43 -7.93
C LEU A 47 -9.86 -2.21 -7.82
N PHE A 48 -9.29 -1.01 -7.73
CA PHE A 48 -10.02 0.26 -7.72
C PHE A 48 -10.74 0.56 -9.05
N VAL A 49 -10.12 0.24 -10.19
CA VAL A 49 -10.72 0.45 -11.53
C VAL A 49 -11.78 -0.59 -11.84
N THR A 50 -11.53 -1.85 -11.47
CA THR A 50 -12.41 -2.98 -11.81
C THR A 50 -13.56 -3.17 -10.84
N GLU A 51 -13.60 -2.40 -9.74
CA GLU A 51 -14.58 -2.55 -8.65
C GLU A 51 -14.65 -3.96 -8.07
N LEU A 52 -13.60 -4.77 -8.26
CA LEU A 52 -13.55 -6.11 -7.69
C LEU A 52 -13.49 -6.03 -6.17
N SER A 53 -14.32 -6.81 -5.50
CA SER A 53 -14.33 -7.00 -4.05
C SER A 53 -13.21 -7.94 -3.55
N GLY A 54 -12.07 -7.95 -4.24
CA GLY A 54 -10.90 -8.72 -3.83
C GLY A 54 -10.24 -8.15 -2.57
N PRO A 55 -9.31 -8.90 -1.96
CA PRO A 55 -8.64 -8.45 -0.73
C PRO A 55 -7.87 -7.16 -1.01
N ASN A 56 -8.31 -6.08 -0.36
CA ASN A 56 -7.66 -4.79 -0.37
C ASN A 56 -6.79 -4.62 0.89
N VAL A 57 -6.17 -3.45 1.02
CA VAL A 57 -5.33 -3.11 2.18
C VAL A 57 -6.10 -3.30 3.49
N ASP A 58 -7.34 -2.81 3.57
CA ASP A 58 -8.18 -2.93 4.76
C ASP A 58 -8.49 -4.38 5.13
N THR A 59 -8.70 -5.24 4.14
CA THR A 59 -8.98 -6.66 4.35
C THR A 59 -7.76 -7.36 4.95
N VAL A 60 -6.57 -7.07 4.42
CA VAL A 60 -5.31 -7.63 4.94
C VAL A 60 -5.06 -7.14 6.36
N PHE A 61 -5.21 -5.84 6.63
CA PHE A 61 -5.09 -5.31 7.99
C PHE A 61 -6.16 -5.88 8.93
N GLY A 62 -7.37 -6.11 8.43
CA GLY A 62 -8.46 -6.78 9.14
C GLY A 62 -8.08 -8.17 9.65
N TRP A 63 -7.29 -8.94 8.89
CA TRP A 63 -6.78 -10.25 9.35
C TRP A 63 -5.81 -10.14 10.53
N PHE A 64 -5.02 -9.07 10.60
CA PHE A 64 -4.06 -8.85 11.68
C PHE A 64 -4.67 -8.09 12.87
N THR A 65 -5.82 -7.44 12.69
CA THR A 65 -6.48 -6.63 13.72
C THR A 65 -6.74 -7.42 15.02
N PRO A 66 -7.23 -8.67 15.00
CA PRO A 66 -7.44 -9.45 16.23
C PRO A 66 -6.13 -9.74 16.98
N ALA A 67 -5.04 -9.99 16.24
CA ALA A 67 -3.72 -10.22 16.82
C ALA A 67 -3.16 -8.92 17.43
N ALA A 68 -3.32 -7.80 16.72
CA ALA A 68 -2.90 -6.49 17.20
C ALA A 68 -3.66 -6.08 18.47
N GLN A 69 -4.98 -6.32 18.53
CA GLN A 69 -5.80 -6.06 19.72
C GLN A 69 -5.33 -6.87 20.93
N ARG A 70 -4.92 -8.13 20.75
CA ARG A 70 -4.34 -8.93 21.84
C ARG A 70 -3.05 -8.34 22.39
N ILE A 71 -2.19 -7.79 21.53
CA ILE A 71 -0.94 -7.14 21.94
C ILE A 71 -1.24 -5.85 22.71
N VAL A 72 -2.14 -5.01 22.19
CA VAL A 72 -2.55 -3.76 22.86
C VAL A 72 -3.16 -4.04 24.23
N HIS A 73 -4.06 -5.02 24.33
CA HIS A 73 -4.69 -5.39 25.59
C HIS A 73 -3.68 -5.93 26.63
N TRP A 74 -2.59 -6.55 26.18
CA TRP A 74 -1.50 -6.99 27.06
C TRP A 74 -0.69 -5.80 27.61
N PHE A 75 -0.43 -4.80 26.77
CA PHE A 75 0.22 -3.55 27.20
C PHE A 75 -0.67 -2.70 28.12
N GLU A 76 -1.96 -2.57 27.83
CA GLU A 76 -2.91 -1.84 28.68
C GLU A 76 -3.18 -2.55 30.01
N GLY A 77 -3.17 -3.89 30.02
CA GLY A 77 -3.31 -4.71 31.22
C GLY A 77 -2.06 -4.71 32.12
N GLY A 78 -0.86 -4.49 31.57
CA GLY A 78 0.40 -4.39 32.32
C GLY A 78 0.63 -3.05 33.02
N ALA A 79 -0.12 -2.00 32.67
CA ALA A 79 0.01 -0.66 33.26
C ALA A 79 -0.78 -0.47 34.58
N LYS A 80 -1.43 -1.53 35.10
CA LYS A 80 -2.16 -1.53 36.38
C LYS A 80 -1.55 -2.52 37.40
N GLY A 81 -0.22 -2.68 37.35
CA GLY A 81 0.56 -3.39 38.37
C GLY A 81 1.28 -2.42 39.29
#